data_AF-A0A6G1EGM7-F1
#
_entry.id   AF-A0A6G1EGM7-F1
#
_cell.length_a   1.000
_cell.length_b   1.000
_cell.length_c   1.000
_cell.angle_alpha   90.00
_cell.angle_beta   90.00
_cell.angle_gamma   90.00
#
_symmetry.space_group_name_H-M   'P 1'
#
loop_
_entity.id
_entity.type
_entity.pdbx_description
1 polymer ?
#
loop_
_entity_poly.entity_id
_entity_poly.type
_entity_poly.pdbx_seq_one_letter_code
_entity_poly.pdbx_strand_id
1 'polypeptide(L)'
;MLIRNNNEQMKVEAFTGCQAIPCGERRDSFPVVVSVTAPQLSEEETRLAGVDVVAVLDISTSMKGDRLKHMKEAMKAVVGKLGGNDRLAIVSFNAKVEHVLELTRMGDDKACRDAMDKIDELKVEDKEEIWGALEAGAKILQGRADRERQSRLGCMMFVSDSDSEESYGRIRDKDVSDEFPVYTFGLGSGHHCRLMRYIADCTHGTYSFVNQDTSKIKDALVSFIERLKPVAARSVEITVEASDRVTISKARCSGYYDKEESKMEDGEKKLVKIVIPNMSACETKSVVVHLTVEEAGKDDISDSRLVTVRGSYQTTTVMESSTTTTQELVTIDGVSAESERHELAVSVLRRRSCSRRQLIMCRQVAAELAWMELEKEVKLMVAQDNYHPTCKDELQKLLDKMTAADAGGTIWSEFGKDVVEKLISTHVVKMMEGIDKADEHAKLGLPYMLSWLTCCKWQRQTWVDSGCIPPPVEVEYAVGTGLIATACAWGKDLIVGKPWLSCVALLLAAVALLLYFAVAGQQG
;
A
#
# COMPACT_ATOMS: atom_id res chain seq x y z
N MET A 1 17.38 23.65 14.21
CA MET A 1 18.19 22.72 15.02
C MET A 1 18.21 21.42 14.24
N LEU A 2 19.38 21.04 13.72
CA LEU A 2 19.58 19.87 12.86
C LEU A 2 19.41 18.61 13.72
N ILE A 3 18.25 17.97 13.64
CA ILE A 3 18.01 16.65 14.23
C ILE A 3 18.26 15.65 13.11
N ARG A 4 19.34 14.87 13.24
CA ARG A 4 19.49 13.63 12.48
C ARG A 4 18.34 12.72 12.91
N ASN A 5 17.32 12.56 12.07
CA ASN A 5 16.36 11.48 12.26
C ASN A 5 17.10 10.17 11.99
N ASN A 6 17.25 9.33 13.01
CA ASN A 6 17.64 7.94 12.81
C ASN A 6 16.46 7.24 12.12
N ASN A 7 16.65 6.78 10.87
CA ASN A 7 15.65 6.00 10.10
C ASN A 7 15.37 4.59 10.70
N GLU A 8 15.84 4.32 11.92
CA GLU A 8 15.81 3.03 12.62
C GLU A 8 14.55 2.82 13.47
N GLN A 9 13.70 3.85 13.63
CA GLN A 9 12.49 3.80 14.46
C GLN A 9 11.20 4.01 13.64
N MET A 10 10.09 3.51 14.18
CA MET A 10 8.76 3.76 13.61
C MET A 10 8.41 5.25 13.69
N LYS A 11 7.95 5.81 12.58
CA LYS A 11 7.54 7.21 12.48
C LYS A 11 6.02 7.32 12.58
N VAL A 12 5.52 8.15 13.48
CA VAL A 12 4.09 8.48 13.59
C VAL A 12 3.91 9.96 13.25
N GLU A 13 3.01 10.25 12.31
CA GLU A 13 2.68 11.60 11.85
C GLU A 13 1.18 11.81 11.91
N ALA A 14 0.75 13.04 12.15
CA ALA A 14 -0.65 13.38 12.09
C ALA A 14 -0.87 14.72 11.39
N PHE A 15 -1.89 14.75 10.53
CA PHE A 15 -2.21 15.86 9.65
C PHE A 15 -3.67 16.26 9.88
N THR A 16 -3.90 17.53 10.20
CA THR A 16 -5.25 18.05 10.44
C THR A 16 -5.84 18.61 9.16
N GLY A 17 -7.17 18.57 9.06
CA GLY A 17 -7.91 19.13 7.94
C GLY A 17 -7.44 20.55 7.63
N CYS A 18 -7.44 21.44 8.62
CA CYS A 18 -6.85 22.78 8.50
C CYS A 18 -5.99 23.13 9.72
N GLN A 19 -5.23 24.23 9.64
CA GLN A 19 -4.28 24.65 10.68
C GLN A 19 -4.94 25.40 11.85
N ALA A 20 -6.18 25.88 11.67
CA ALA A 20 -6.92 26.60 12.70
C ALA A 20 -8.44 26.43 12.53
N ILE A 21 -9.17 26.50 13.65
CA ILE A 21 -10.64 26.52 13.67
C ILE A 21 -11.10 27.89 14.21
N PRO A 22 -12.05 28.58 13.56
CA PRO A 22 -12.58 29.84 14.09
C PRO A 22 -13.20 29.69 15.50
N CYS A 23 -12.95 30.63 16.40
CA CYS A 23 -13.63 30.68 17.70
C CYS A 23 -15.13 30.95 17.51
N GLY A 24 -15.99 30.30 18.30
CA GLY A 24 -17.44 30.42 18.18
C GLY A 24 -18.09 29.52 17.12
N GLU A 25 -17.31 28.68 16.43
CA GLU A 25 -17.83 27.67 15.52
C GLU A 25 -17.66 26.27 16.14
N ARG A 26 -18.74 25.50 16.13
CA ARG A 26 -18.70 24.05 16.24
C ARG A 26 -18.32 23.47 14.88
N ARG A 27 -17.43 22.48 14.86
CA ARG A 27 -17.09 21.72 13.65
C ARG A 27 -17.44 20.26 13.84
N ASP A 28 -18.49 19.84 13.15
CA ASP A 28 -18.82 18.43 13.03
C ASP A 28 -17.92 17.78 11.95
N SER A 29 -17.39 16.60 12.24
CA SER A 29 -16.62 15.79 11.29
C SER A 29 -15.31 16.45 10.79
N PHE A 30 -14.55 17.07 11.68
CA PHE A 30 -13.20 17.59 11.41
C PHE A 30 -12.19 16.45 11.16
N PRO A 31 -11.60 16.32 9.97
CA PRO A 31 -10.75 15.19 9.62
C PRO A 31 -9.31 15.36 10.14
N VAL A 32 -8.75 14.28 10.68
CA VAL A 32 -7.34 14.14 11.06
C VAL A 32 -6.83 12.84 10.48
N VAL A 33 -5.77 12.91 9.66
CA VAL A 33 -5.06 11.73 9.14
C VAL A 33 -3.93 11.40 10.09
N VAL A 34 -3.89 10.17 10.60
CA VAL A 34 -2.75 9.62 11.35
C VAL A 34 -2.02 8.64 10.44
N SER A 35 -0.75 8.91 10.14
CA SER A 35 0.12 8.09 9.31
C SER A 35 1.20 7.44 10.16
N VAL A 36 1.43 6.15 9.96
CA VAL A 36 2.45 5.37 10.64
C VAL A 36 3.34 4.73 9.60
N THR A 37 4.65 4.97 9.68
CA THR A 37 5.64 4.40 8.77
C THR A 37 6.59 3.50 9.55
N ALA A 38 6.68 2.24 9.13
CA ALA A 38 7.60 1.27 9.71
C ALA A 38 9.06 1.68 9.45
N PRO A 39 9.98 1.32 10.36
CA PRO A 39 11.39 1.65 10.22
C PRO A 39 11.98 1.10 8.92
N GLN A 40 13.02 1.76 8.44
CA GLN A 40 13.81 1.24 7.34
C GLN A 40 14.83 0.25 7.92
N LEU A 41 14.90 -0.93 7.33
CA LEU A 41 15.96 -1.88 7.61
C LEU A 41 17.15 -1.55 6.72
N SER A 42 18.37 -1.70 7.26
CA SER A 42 19.57 -1.67 6.44
C SER A 42 19.51 -2.76 5.36
N GLU A 43 20.31 -2.62 4.31
CA GLU A 43 20.37 -3.66 3.28
C GLU A 43 20.82 -5.00 3.85
N GLU A 44 21.71 -4.98 4.85
CA GLU A 44 22.19 -6.18 5.52
C GLU A 44 21.07 -6.85 6.32
N GLU A 45 20.34 -6.12 7.16
CA GLU A 45 19.19 -6.65 7.89
C GLU A 45 18.10 -7.18 6.96
N THR A 46 17.85 -6.47 5.85
CA THR A 46 16.90 -6.90 4.82
C THR A 46 17.32 -8.22 4.20
N ARG A 47 18.59 -8.32 3.79
CA ARG A 47 19.17 -9.57 3.25
C ARG A 47 19.17 -10.68 4.29
N LEU A 48 19.39 -10.38 5.57
CA LEU A 48 19.45 -11.39 6.61
C LEU A 48 18.07 -11.91 7.00
N ALA A 49 17.05 -11.04 7.09
CA ALA A 49 15.69 -11.40 7.46
C ALA A 49 15.09 -12.42 6.48
N GLY A 50 15.17 -12.11 5.17
CA GLY A 50 14.58 -12.88 4.08
C GLY A 50 13.05 -13.03 4.16
N VAL A 51 12.44 -13.49 3.07
CA VAL A 51 11.00 -13.76 2.96
C VAL A 51 10.74 -15.22 2.61
N ASP A 52 9.59 -15.74 3.02
CA ASP A 52 9.12 -17.09 2.67
C ASP A 52 7.91 -16.96 1.75
N VAL A 53 8.08 -17.38 0.50
CA VAL A 53 7.06 -17.32 -0.53
C VAL A 53 6.62 -18.72 -0.89
N VAL A 54 5.32 -18.98 -0.84
CA VAL A 54 4.73 -20.20 -1.42
C VAL A 54 4.04 -19.83 -2.73
N ALA A 55 4.58 -20.30 -3.85
CA ALA A 55 3.96 -20.17 -5.15
C ALA A 55 2.92 -21.27 -5.32
N VAL A 56 1.64 -20.89 -5.40
CA VAL A 56 0.51 -21.78 -5.65
C VAL A 56 0.09 -21.61 -7.11
N LEU A 57 0.44 -22.58 -7.95
CA LEU A 57 0.41 -22.47 -9.41
C LEU A 57 -0.65 -23.37 -10.02
N ASP A 58 -1.53 -22.77 -10.80
CA ASP A 58 -2.51 -23.49 -11.61
C ASP A 58 -1.84 -24.20 -12.79
N ILE A 59 -2.06 -25.51 -12.89
CA ILE A 59 -1.60 -26.34 -14.03
C ILE A 59 -2.78 -27.02 -14.74
N SER A 60 -3.98 -26.46 -14.64
CA SER A 60 -5.16 -27.00 -15.29
C SER A 60 -5.10 -26.88 -16.82
N THR A 61 -6.02 -27.57 -17.50
CA THR A 61 -6.15 -27.54 -18.96
C THR A 61 -6.31 -26.14 -19.55
N SER A 62 -6.82 -25.15 -18.79
CA SER A 62 -6.93 -23.75 -19.23
C SER A 62 -5.56 -23.06 -19.38
N MET A 63 -4.55 -23.54 -18.64
CA MET A 63 -3.18 -23.02 -18.65
C MET A 63 -2.36 -23.53 -19.85
N LYS A 64 -2.92 -24.39 -20.70
CA LYS A 64 -2.21 -24.96 -21.85
C LYS A 64 -1.69 -23.89 -22.83
N GLY A 65 -0.52 -24.17 -23.41
CA GLY A 65 0.11 -23.32 -24.43
C GLY A 65 0.90 -22.16 -23.80
N ASP A 66 0.70 -20.95 -24.32
CA ASP A 66 1.50 -19.79 -23.96
C ASP A 66 1.33 -19.38 -22.48
N ARG A 67 0.19 -19.65 -21.86
CA ARG A 67 -0.07 -19.31 -20.44
C ARG A 67 0.89 -20.05 -19.50
N LEU A 68 0.94 -21.38 -19.57
CA LEU A 68 1.89 -22.18 -18.79
C LEU A 68 3.33 -21.83 -19.15
N LYS A 69 3.62 -21.57 -20.43
CA LYS A 69 4.96 -21.16 -20.87
C LYS A 69 5.38 -19.84 -20.20
N HIS A 70 4.55 -18.79 -20.29
CA HIS A 70 4.82 -17.49 -19.67
C HIS A 70 4.86 -17.58 -18.15
N MET A 71 4.00 -18.41 -17.52
CA MET A 71 4.05 -18.67 -16.09
C MET A 71 5.39 -19.31 -15.69
N LYS A 72 5.87 -20.33 -16.41
CA LYS A 72 7.18 -20.95 -16.16
C LYS A 72 8.31 -19.94 -16.30
N GLU A 73 8.31 -19.14 -17.36
CA GLU A 73 9.31 -18.09 -17.59
C GLU A 73 9.29 -17.03 -16.46
N ALA A 74 8.10 -16.65 -16.01
CA ALA A 74 7.91 -15.75 -14.89
C ALA A 74 8.41 -16.34 -13.57
N MET A 75 8.11 -17.61 -13.29
CA MET A 75 8.58 -18.29 -12.09
C MET A 75 10.10 -18.47 -12.07
N LYS A 76 10.74 -18.73 -13.22
CA LYS A 76 12.21 -18.73 -13.32
C LYS A 76 12.79 -17.35 -13.04
N ALA A 77 12.13 -16.28 -13.50
CA ALA A 77 12.54 -14.92 -13.18
C ALA A 77 12.37 -14.60 -11.68
N VAL A 78 11.31 -15.11 -11.04
CA VAL A 78 11.11 -15.03 -9.58
C VAL A 78 12.26 -15.71 -8.84
N VAL A 79 12.62 -16.95 -9.20
CA VAL A 79 13.77 -17.67 -8.59
C VAL A 79 15.05 -16.84 -8.70
N GLY A 80 15.31 -16.20 -9.84
CA GLY A 80 16.48 -15.36 -10.04
C GLY A 80 16.45 -14.00 -9.34
N LYS A 81 15.31 -13.59 -8.78
CA LYS A 81 15.11 -12.30 -8.09
C LYS A 81 15.00 -12.42 -6.58
N LEU A 82 14.72 -13.61 -6.08
CA LEU A 82 14.74 -13.91 -4.65
C LEU A 82 16.17 -13.74 -4.11
N GLY A 83 16.28 -13.10 -2.94
CA GLY A 83 17.54 -12.91 -2.24
C GLY A 83 18.09 -14.21 -1.65
N GLY A 84 19.38 -14.22 -1.29
CA GLY A 84 20.04 -15.44 -0.84
C GLY A 84 19.49 -16.06 0.45
N ASN A 85 18.76 -15.30 1.26
CA ASN A 85 18.07 -15.81 2.44
C ASN A 85 16.58 -16.06 2.23
N ASP A 86 16.02 -15.73 1.07
CA ASP A 86 14.62 -15.96 0.76
C ASP A 86 14.38 -17.45 0.51
N ARG A 87 13.17 -17.90 0.83
CA ARG A 87 12.76 -19.28 0.62
C ARG A 87 11.55 -19.34 -0.31
N LEU A 88 11.59 -20.31 -1.22
CA LEU A 88 10.50 -20.60 -2.14
C LEU A 88 10.00 -22.02 -1.91
N ALA A 89 8.70 -22.17 -1.81
CA ALA A 89 8.02 -23.44 -2.01
C ALA A 89 7.13 -23.33 -3.26
N ILE A 90 6.92 -24.44 -3.97
CA ILE A 90 6.06 -24.49 -5.14
C ILE A 90 5.03 -25.59 -4.91
N VAL A 91 3.76 -25.19 -4.91
CA VAL A 91 2.60 -26.06 -4.90
C VAL A 91 1.91 -25.90 -6.24
N SER A 92 1.79 -26.98 -7.01
CA SER A 92 0.95 -26.99 -8.20
C SER A 92 -0.41 -27.61 -7.88
N PHE A 93 -1.44 -27.19 -8.61
CA PHE A 93 -2.77 -27.77 -8.44
C PHE A 93 -3.52 -27.98 -9.75
N ASN A 94 -4.29 -29.06 -9.74
CA ASN A 94 -5.28 -29.46 -10.73
C ASN A 94 -6.44 -30.17 -9.99
N ALA A 95 -6.95 -31.32 -10.44
CA ALA A 95 -7.74 -32.25 -9.63
C ALA A 95 -7.12 -32.67 -8.28
N LYS A 96 -5.80 -32.53 -8.12
CA LYS A 96 -5.00 -32.84 -6.93
C LYS A 96 -4.01 -31.71 -6.67
N VAL A 97 -3.50 -31.69 -5.44
CA VAL A 97 -2.45 -30.77 -5.00
C VAL A 97 -1.13 -31.51 -4.94
N GLU A 98 -0.09 -30.96 -5.58
CA GLU A 98 1.25 -31.54 -5.59
C GLU A 98 2.28 -30.56 -5.01
N HIS A 99 3.14 -31.07 -4.13
CA HIS A 99 4.27 -30.36 -3.58
C HIS A 99 5.47 -30.52 -4.51
N VAL A 100 5.61 -29.57 -5.45
CA VAL A 100 6.64 -29.59 -6.49
C VAL A 100 8.01 -29.23 -5.92
N LEU A 101 8.03 -28.27 -4.99
CA LEU A 101 9.24 -27.85 -4.28
C LEU A 101 8.89 -27.57 -2.82
N GLU A 102 9.55 -28.27 -1.90
CA GLU A 102 9.49 -27.96 -0.47
C GLU A 102 10.13 -26.60 -0.18
N LEU A 103 9.81 -25.98 0.97
CA LEU A 103 10.30 -24.64 1.32
C LEU A 103 11.84 -24.59 1.36
N THR A 104 12.44 -24.09 0.28
CA THR A 104 13.88 -24.19 0.01
C THR A 104 14.49 -22.81 -0.08
N ARG A 105 15.67 -22.61 0.51
CA ARG A 105 16.40 -21.33 0.46
C ARG A 105 17.03 -21.12 -0.92
N MET A 106 16.80 -19.95 -1.51
CA MET A 106 17.22 -19.59 -2.89
C MET A 106 18.61 -18.93 -2.95
N GLY A 107 19.46 -19.12 -1.94
CA GLY A 107 20.84 -18.62 -1.94
C GLY A 107 21.88 -19.60 -2.45
N ASP A 108 21.51 -20.87 -2.64
CA ASP A 108 22.38 -21.89 -3.22
C ASP A 108 22.07 -22.02 -4.72
N ASP A 109 23.07 -21.83 -5.57
CA ASP A 109 22.95 -22.01 -7.02
C ASP A 109 22.39 -23.39 -7.39
N LYS A 110 22.69 -24.42 -6.59
CA LYS A 110 22.10 -25.75 -6.79
C LYS A 110 20.61 -25.76 -6.51
N ALA A 111 20.17 -25.18 -5.39
CA ALA A 111 18.76 -25.07 -5.06
C ALA A 111 17.98 -24.25 -6.11
N CYS A 112 18.58 -23.18 -6.63
CA CYS A 112 18.00 -22.38 -7.71
C CYS A 112 17.85 -23.21 -8.99
N ARG A 113 18.87 -23.99 -9.38
CA ARG A 113 18.78 -24.89 -10.54
C ARG A 113 17.72 -25.96 -10.34
N ASP A 114 17.72 -26.62 -9.18
CA ASP A 114 16.74 -27.66 -8.85
C ASP A 114 15.30 -27.10 -8.91
N ALA A 115 15.08 -25.87 -8.42
CA ALA A 115 13.79 -25.18 -8.53
C ALA A 115 13.41 -24.87 -9.99
N MET A 116 14.36 -24.41 -10.81
CA MET A 116 14.12 -24.14 -12.24
C MET A 116 13.79 -25.41 -13.02
N ASP A 117 14.47 -26.52 -12.73
CA ASP A 117 14.21 -27.82 -13.35
C ASP A 117 12.81 -28.33 -12.96
N LYS A 118 12.42 -28.18 -11.70
CA LYS A 118 11.07 -28.51 -11.22
C LYS A 118 9.98 -27.68 -11.89
N ILE A 119 10.23 -26.39 -12.14
CA ILE A 119 9.31 -25.53 -12.90
C ILE A 119 9.17 -26.03 -14.34
N ASP A 120 10.27 -26.49 -14.97
CA ASP A 120 10.23 -27.04 -16.33
C ASP A 120 9.44 -28.34 -16.43
N GLU A 121 9.46 -29.16 -15.37
CA GLU A 121 8.72 -30.42 -15.27
C GLU A 121 7.19 -30.24 -15.18
N LEU A 122 6.69 -29.06 -14.80
CA LEU A 122 5.25 -28.80 -14.66
C LEU A 122 4.50 -29.12 -15.97
N LYS A 123 3.45 -29.93 -15.90
CA LYS A 123 2.64 -30.33 -17.05
C LYS A 123 1.19 -30.05 -16.77
N VAL A 124 0.47 -29.79 -17.86
CA VAL A 124 -0.96 -29.58 -17.83
C VAL A 124 -1.65 -30.90 -17.47
N GLU A 125 -2.58 -30.83 -16.52
CA GLU A 125 -3.43 -31.94 -16.10
C GLU A 125 -4.88 -31.47 -15.96
N ASP A 126 -5.83 -32.42 -15.85
CA ASP A 126 -7.25 -32.11 -15.88
C ASP A 126 -7.80 -31.66 -14.51
N LYS A 127 -8.78 -30.74 -14.55
CA LYS A 127 -9.57 -30.16 -13.42
C LYS A 127 -8.77 -29.26 -12.46
N GLU A 128 -9.48 -28.65 -11.50
CA GLU A 128 -8.96 -27.66 -10.54
C GLU A 128 -9.52 -27.90 -9.12
N GLU A 129 -8.66 -27.85 -8.09
CA GLU A 129 -8.99 -27.89 -6.67
C GLU A 129 -8.29 -26.74 -5.94
N ILE A 130 -8.82 -25.52 -6.12
CA ILE A 130 -8.23 -24.29 -5.57
C ILE A 130 -8.13 -24.31 -4.04
N TRP A 131 -9.18 -24.78 -3.35
CA TRP A 131 -9.20 -24.81 -1.88
C TRP A 131 -8.05 -25.64 -1.29
N GLY A 132 -7.87 -26.87 -1.78
CA GLY A 132 -6.84 -27.76 -1.26
C GLY A 132 -5.44 -27.18 -1.48
N ALA A 133 -5.24 -26.46 -2.58
CA ALA A 133 -3.97 -25.82 -2.92
C ALA A 133 -3.62 -24.68 -1.95
N LEU A 134 -4.58 -23.82 -1.62
CA LEU A 134 -4.42 -22.75 -0.63
C LEU A 134 -4.17 -23.33 0.77
N GLU A 135 -4.88 -24.40 1.14
CA GLU A 135 -4.70 -25.07 2.44
C GLU A 135 -3.31 -25.72 2.55
N ALA A 136 -2.83 -26.36 1.49
CA ALA A 136 -1.48 -26.91 1.44
C ALA A 136 -0.40 -25.82 1.55
N GLY A 137 -0.59 -24.70 0.85
CA GLY A 137 0.32 -23.56 0.95
C GLY A 137 0.37 -22.95 2.36
N ALA A 138 -0.78 -22.80 3.01
CA ALA A 138 -0.87 -22.37 4.40
C ALA A 138 -0.16 -23.35 5.34
N LYS A 139 -0.36 -24.67 5.17
CA LYS A 139 0.31 -25.72 5.96
C LYS A 139 1.84 -25.66 5.85
N ILE A 140 2.39 -25.35 4.68
CA ILE A 140 3.84 -25.15 4.50
C ILE A 140 4.32 -23.98 5.35
N LEU A 141 3.61 -22.85 5.33
CA LEU A 141 3.97 -21.67 6.12
C LEU A 141 3.77 -21.88 7.63
N GLN A 142 2.78 -22.68 8.03
CA GLN A 142 2.55 -23.14 9.40
C GLN A 142 3.60 -24.17 9.85
N GLY A 143 4.26 -24.87 8.94
CA GLY A 143 5.34 -25.82 9.26
C GLY A 143 6.65 -25.16 9.69
N ARG A 144 6.81 -23.84 9.45
CA ARG A 144 8.00 -23.07 9.85
C ARG A 144 8.14 -23.02 11.36
N ALA A 145 9.37 -22.92 11.88
CA ALA A 145 9.57 -22.79 13.32
C ALA A 145 8.92 -21.50 13.86
N ASP A 146 8.47 -21.50 15.12
CA ASP A 146 7.82 -20.33 15.76
C ASP A 146 8.63 -19.05 15.60
N ARG A 147 9.96 -19.15 15.79
CA ARG A 147 10.89 -18.03 15.62
C ARG A 147 10.88 -17.50 14.19
N GLU A 148 10.82 -18.38 13.19
CA GLU A 148 10.80 -17.98 11.78
C GLU A 148 9.48 -17.32 11.40
N ARG A 149 8.33 -17.82 11.91
CA ARG A 149 7.03 -17.16 11.73
C ARG A 149 6.99 -15.76 12.36
N GLN A 150 7.80 -15.55 13.40
CA GLN A 150 7.92 -14.26 14.08
C GLN A 150 8.89 -13.30 13.37
N SER A 151 9.93 -13.78 12.69
CA SER A 151 10.95 -12.90 12.09
C SER A 151 10.84 -12.76 10.56
N ARG A 152 10.18 -13.69 9.87
CA ARG A 152 10.13 -13.75 8.40
C ARG A 152 8.71 -13.50 7.90
N LEU A 153 8.59 -12.66 6.88
CA LEU A 153 7.32 -12.53 6.15
C LEU A 153 7.02 -13.87 5.47
N GLY A 154 5.85 -14.45 5.76
CA GLY A 154 5.32 -15.59 5.01
C GLY A 154 4.14 -15.15 4.18
N CYS A 155 4.17 -15.41 2.87
CA CYS A 155 3.05 -15.10 1.98
C CYS A 155 2.87 -16.16 0.90
N MET A 156 1.65 -16.21 0.34
CA MET A 156 1.32 -17.03 -0.80
C MET A 156 1.18 -16.18 -2.05
N MET A 157 1.72 -16.66 -3.16
CA MET A 157 1.55 -16.11 -4.50
C MET A 157 0.68 -17.08 -5.29
N PHE A 158 -0.59 -16.75 -5.49
CA PHE A 158 -1.57 -17.59 -6.17
C PHE A 158 -1.74 -17.14 -7.61
N VAL A 159 -1.42 -18.00 -8.59
CA VAL A 159 -1.51 -17.68 -10.02
C VAL A 159 -2.48 -18.66 -10.68
N SER A 160 -3.53 -18.15 -11.33
CA SER A 160 -4.57 -18.98 -11.94
C SER A 160 -5.36 -18.26 -13.04
N ASP A 161 -5.88 -19.02 -14.00
CA ASP A 161 -6.84 -18.57 -15.02
C ASP A 161 -8.25 -19.14 -14.79
N SER A 162 -8.53 -19.68 -13.60
CA SER A 162 -9.79 -20.34 -13.30
C SER A 162 -11.00 -19.42 -13.54
N ASP A 163 -11.98 -19.90 -14.31
CA ASP A 163 -13.29 -19.28 -14.53
C ASP A 163 -14.40 -19.93 -13.68
N SER A 164 -14.04 -20.80 -12.74
CA SER A 164 -14.95 -21.71 -12.05
C SER A 164 -15.82 -21.03 -10.97
N GLU A 165 -17.09 -20.79 -11.30
CA GLU A 165 -18.14 -20.36 -10.34
C GLU A 165 -18.37 -21.38 -9.20
N GLU A 166 -18.27 -22.68 -9.51
CA GLU A 166 -18.40 -23.73 -8.50
C GLU A 166 -17.29 -23.62 -7.43
N SER A 167 -16.07 -23.33 -7.86
CA SER A 167 -14.95 -23.08 -6.96
C SER A 167 -15.18 -21.84 -6.11
N TYR A 168 -15.81 -20.79 -6.68
CA TYR A 168 -16.18 -19.60 -5.93
C TYR A 168 -17.17 -19.88 -4.80
N GLY A 169 -18.24 -20.64 -5.07
CA GLY A 169 -19.19 -21.07 -4.04
C GLY A 169 -18.52 -21.88 -2.92
N ARG A 170 -17.70 -22.88 -3.28
CA ARG A 170 -17.02 -23.75 -2.31
C ARG A 170 -16.02 -23.02 -1.43
N ILE A 171 -15.29 -22.06 -1.97
CA ILE A 171 -14.30 -21.28 -1.21
C ILE A 171 -14.99 -20.34 -0.23
N ARG A 172 -16.14 -19.78 -0.61
CA ARG A 172 -16.96 -18.95 0.29
C ARG A 172 -17.50 -19.73 1.50
N ASP A 173 -17.79 -21.01 1.32
CA ASP A 173 -18.33 -21.86 2.37
C ASP A 173 -17.27 -22.44 3.32
N LYS A 174 -16.00 -22.48 2.90
CA LYS A 174 -14.91 -23.16 3.63
C LYS A 174 -14.03 -22.26 4.51
N ASP A 175 -14.23 -20.94 4.45
CA ASP A 175 -13.54 -19.91 5.24
C ASP A 175 -12.00 -19.96 5.10
N VAL A 176 -11.47 -19.23 4.11
CA VAL A 176 -10.03 -19.19 3.83
C VAL A 176 -9.28 -18.59 5.03
N SER A 177 -8.25 -19.30 5.51
CA SER A 177 -7.41 -18.81 6.61
C SER A 177 -6.80 -17.44 6.30
N ASP A 178 -6.89 -16.53 7.27
CA ASP A 178 -6.35 -15.17 7.22
C ASP A 178 -4.93 -15.05 7.82
N GLU A 179 -4.32 -16.18 8.19
CA GLU A 179 -3.01 -16.21 8.87
C GLU A 179 -1.87 -15.68 7.99
N PHE A 180 -1.94 -15.92 6.68
CA PHE A 180 -0.93 -15.48 5.71
C PHE A 180 -1.57 -14.78 4.50
N PRO A 181 -0.99 -13.64 4.06
CA PRO A 181 -1.46 -12.93 2.87
C PRO A 181 -1.35 -13.77 1.60
N VAL A 182 -2.45 -13.88 0.86
CA VAL A 182 -2.51 -14.47 -0.49
C VAL A 182 -2.59 -13.36 -1.53
N TYR A 183 -1.51 -13.18 -2.28
CA TYR A 183 -1.46 -12.30 -3.44
C TYR A 183 -1.94 -13.06 -4.67
N THR A 184 -3.09 -12.67 -5.21
CA THR A 184 -3.73 -13.39 -6.33
C THR A 184 -3.43 -12.73 -7.66
N PHE A 185 -3.07 -13.53 -8.65
CA PHE A 185 -2.75 -13.12 -10.01
C PHE A 185 -3.65 -13.87 -11.00
N GLY A 186 -4.65 -13.16 -11.53
CA GLY A 186 -5.50 -13.67 -12.60
C GLY A 186 -4.80 -13.61 -13.96
N LEU A 187 -4.70 -14.73 -14.67
CA LEU A 187 -3.95 -14.81 -15.92
C LEU A 187 -4.85 -15.02 -17.13
N GLY A 188 -5.10 -13.96 -17.89
CA GLY A 188 -5.92 -14.01 -19.11
C GLY A 188 -7.32 -13.49 -18.87
N SER A 189 -8.02 -13.13 -19.94
CA SER A 189 -9.30 -12.42 -19.85
C SER A 189 -10.49 -13.26 -19.35
N GLY A 190 -10.33 -14.57 -19.18
CA GLY A 190 -11.37 -15.49 -18.73
C GLY A 190 -11.42 -15.72 -17.21
N HIS A 191 -10.36 -15.38 -16.48
CA HIS A 191 -10.28 -15.68 -15.06
C HIS A 191 -11.40 -15.01 -14.23
N HIS A 192 -11.86 -15.70 -13.20
CA HIS A 192 -12.92 -15.25 -12.33
C HIS A 192 -12.42 -14.21 -11.31
N CYS A 193 -12.39 -12.94 -11.72
CA CYS A 193 -11.86 -11.81 -10.95
C CYS A 193 -12.47 -11.64 -9.55
N ARG A 194 -13.75 -11.98 -9.35
CA ARG A 194 -14.43 -11.95 -8.04
C ARG A 194 -13.90 -12.99 -7.07
N LEU A 195 -13.54 -14.18 -7.56
CA LEU A 195 -12.95 -15.24 -6.75
C LEU A 195 -11.54 -14.82 -6.31
N MET A 196 -10.73 -14.34 -7.25
CA MET A 196 -9.37 -13.87 -6.96
C MET A 196 -9.37 -12.74 -5.93
N ARG A 197 -10.30 -11.79 -6.09
CA ARG A 197 -10.52 -10.73 -5.11
C ARG A 197 -10.95 -11.30 -3.76
N TYR A 198 -11.91 -12.21 -3.72
CA TYR A 198 -12.43 -12.77 -2.47
C TYR A 198 -11.32 -13.43 -1.65
N ILE A 199 -10.49 -14.26 -2.28
CA ILE A 199 -9.32 -14.88 -1.64
C ILE A 199 -8.37 -13.81 -1.06
N ALA A 200 -8.04 -12.79 -1.85
CA ALA A 200 -7.17 -11.69 -1.41
C ALA A 200 -7.79 -10.90 -0.25
N ASP A 201 -9.10 -10.64 -0.30
CA ASP A 201 -9.84 -9.90 0.72
C ASP A 201 -9.90 -10.65 2.06
N CYS A 202 -10.08 -11.98 2.03
CA CYS A 202 -10.10 -12.86 3.21
C CYS A 202 -8.71 -12.99 3.84
N THR A 203 -7.66 -13.04 3.03
CA THR A 203 -6.30 -13.37 3.52
C THR A 203 -5.43 -12.16 3.81
N HIS A 204 -5.93 -10.94 3.64
CA HIS A 204 -5.14 -9.72 3.76
C HIS A 204 -4.08 -9.54 2.66
N GLY A 205 -4.33 -10.13 1.49
CA GLY A 205 -3.52 -9.96 0.29
C GLY A 205 -4.12 -8.96 -0.70
N THR A 206 -3.62 -8.94 -1.92
CA THR A 206 -4.13 -8.08 -3.00
C THR A 206 -4.38 -8.90 -4.24
N TYR A 207 -5.38 -8.50 -5.03
CA TYR A 207 -5.67 -9.09 -6.32
C TYR A 207 -5.04 -8.28 -7.45
N SER A 208 -4.48 -8.96 -8.44
CA SER A 208 -3.89 -8.42 -9.65
C SER A 208 -4.21 -9.29 -10.85
N PHE A 209 -4.10 -8.73 -12.05
CA PHE A 209 -4.54 -9.42 -13.26
C PHE A 209 -3.66 -9.09 -14.47
N VAL A 210 -3.59 -10.03 -15.39
CA VAL A 210 -2.84 -9.93 -16.65
C VAL A 210 -3.73 -10.44 -17.79
N ASN A 211 -4.59 -9.58 -18.30
CA ASN A 211 -5.69 -10.01 -19.20
C ASN A 211 -5.39 -9.88 -20.69
N GLN A 212 -4.66 -8.83 -21.10
CA GLN A 212 -4.40 -8.54 -22.52
C GLN A 212 -3.21 -9.33 -23.06
N ASP A 213 -2.09 -9.27 -22.36
CA ASP A 213 -0.82 -9.84 -22.78
C ASP A 213 -0.26 -10.69 -21.64
N THR A 214 -0.45 -12.00 -21.76
CA THR A 214 -0.01 -12.97 -20.74
C THR A 214 1.51 -12.99 -20.55
N SER A 215 2.31 -12.45 -21.48
CA SER A 215 3.76 -12.35 -21.31
C SER A 215 4.15 -11.37 -20.19
N LYS A 216 3.28 -10.39 -19.89
CA LYS A 216 3.47 -9.41 -18.81
C LYS A 216 3.36 -10.03 -17.41
N ILE A 217 2.97 -11.30 -17.28
CA ILE A 217 2.97 -12.00 -16.00
C ILE A 217 4.37 -12.04 -15.38
N LYS A 218 5.42 -12.13 -16.22
CA LYS A 218 6.80 -12.03 -15.77
C LYS A 218 7.07 -10.71 -15.05
N ASP A 219 6.70 -9.60 -15.67
CA ASP A 219 6.94 -8.27 -15.09
C ASP A 219 6.12 -8.07 -13.82
N ALA A 220 4.88 -8.58 -13.79
CA ALA A 220 4.02 -8.52 -12.62
C ALA A 220 4.60 -9.32 -11.43
N LEU A 221 5.07 -10.56 -11.66
CA LEU A 221 5.63 -11.41 -10.60
C LEU A 221 7.03 -10.94 -10.15
N VAL A 222 7.87 -10.45 -11.07
CA VAL A 222 9.17 -9.86 -10.69
C VAL A 222 8.95 -8.62 -9.85
N SER A 223 8.07 -7.73 -10.31
CA SER A 223 7.70 -6.54 -9.54
C SER A 223 7.09 -6.90 -8.19
N PHE A 224 6.36 -8.03 -8.12
CA PHE A 224 5.86 -8.62 -6.88
C PHE A 224 6.96 -8.86 -5.86
N ILE A 225 7.91 -9.70 -6.24
CA ILE A 225 9.03 -10.08 -5.37
C ILE A 225 9.89 -8.87 -4.99
N GLU A 226 10.16 -7.96 -5.93
CA GLU A 226 11.00 -6.78 -5.67
C GLU A 226 10.39 -5.80 -4.65
N ARG A 227 9.06 -5.78 -4.50
CA ARG A 227 8.38 -4.96 -3.48
C ARG A 227 8.11 -5.71 -2.18
N LEU A 228 8.35 -7.03 -2.12
CA LEU A 228 8.29 -7.74 -0.85
C LEU A 228 9.44 -7.26 0.03
N LYS A 229 9.07 -6.77 1.20
CA LYS A 229 10.01 -6.33 2.22
C LYS A 229 9.79 -7.12 3.49
N PRO A 230 10.86 -7.48 4.22
CA PRO A 230 10.74 -8.18 5.48
C PRO A 230 9.94 -7.35 6.49
N VAL A 231 9.36 -8.05 7.46
CA VAL A 231 8.63 -7.42 8.57
C VAL A 231 9.62 -6.64 9.42
N ALA A 232 9.35 -5.35 9.63
CA ALA A 232 10.18 -4.45 10.43
C ALA A 232 9.52 -4.06 11.76
N ALA A 233 8.19 -4.12 11.82
CA ALA A 233 7.42 -3.88 13.04
C ALA A 233 6.25 -4.87 13.16
N ARG A 234 6.00 -5.36 14.38
CA ARG A 234 4.92 -6.28 14.72
C ARG A 234 4.05 -5.71 15.83
N SER A 235 2.82 -6.20 15.93
CA SER A 235 1.88 -5.85 17.00
C SER A 235 1.78 -4.33 17.18
N VAL A 236 1.72 -3.59 16.06
CA VAL A 236 1.72 -2.14 16.06
C VAL A 236 0.38 -1.67 16.60
N GLU A 237 0.41 -0.91 17.67
CA GLU A 237 -0.76 -0.37 18.34
C GLU A 237 -0.68 1.15 18.33
N ILE A 238 -1.72 1.79 17.78
CA ILE A 238 -1.86 3.24 17.73
C ILE A 238 -3.11 3.64 18.48
N THR A 239 -2.93 4.53 19.44
CA THR A 239 -4.03 5.07 20.26
C THR A 239 -4.21 6.54 19.93
N VAL A 240 -5.44 6.92 19.55
CA VAL A 240 -5.84 8.31 19.32
C VAL A 240 -6.81 8.71 20.42
N GLU A 241 -6.40 9.66 21.26
CA GLU A 241 -7.15 10.16 22.40
C GLU A 241 -7.59 11.60 22.13
N ALA A 242 -8.90 11.86 22.17
CA ALA A 242 -9.45 13.21 22.01
C ALA A 242 -9.31 14.00 23.31
N SER A 243 -8.91 15.27 23.18
CA SER A 243 -8.81 16.20 24.31
C SER A 243 -10.20 16.64 24.82
N ASP A 244 -10.21 17.45 25.88
CA ASP A 244 -11.43 17.99 26.44
C ASP A 244 -12.22 18.78 25.39
N ARG A 245 -13.55 18.64 25.40
CA ARG A 245 -14.48 19.25 24.41
C ARG A 245 -14.30 18.81 22.94
N VAL A 246 -13.54 17.74 22.71
CA VAL A 246 -13.46 17.05 21.41
C VAL A 246 -13.94 15.62 21.56
N THR A 247 -14.75 15.14 20.62
CA THR A 247 -15.18 13.73 20.57
C THR A 247 -14.81 13.12 19.24
N ILE A 248 -14.59 11.81 19.21
CA ILE A 248 -14.27 11.08 17.99
C ILE A 248 -15.58 10.58 17.40
N SER A 249 -16.02 11.17 16.28
CA SER A 249 -17.28 10.77 15.63
C SER A 249 -17.12 9.50 14.81
N LYS A 250 -15.97 9.33 14.14
CA LYS A 250 -15.72 8.17 13.27
C LYS A 250 -14.22 7.95 13.04
N ALA A 251 -13.76 6.71 13.11
CA ALA A 251 -12.46 6.32 12.57
C ALA A 251 -12.64 5.46 11.33
N ARG A 252 -11.84 5.70 10.29
CA ARG A 252 -11.78 4.87 9.09
C ARG A 252 -10.38 4.31 8.95
N CYS A 253 -10.25 3.04 9.28
CA CYS A 253 -9.05 2.23 9.06
C CYS A 253 -9.27 1.46 7.76
N SER A 254 -8.46 1.73 6.73
CA SER A 254 -8.50 0.89 5.53
C SER A 254 -7.88 -0.47 5.88
N GLY A 255 -8.67 -1.54 5.86
CA GLY A 255 -8.22 -2.93 5.97
C GLY A 255 -7.91 -3.46 7.38
N TYR A 256 -7.71 -2.61 8.38
CA TYR A 256 -7.31 -3.04 9.74
C TYR A 256 -8.47 -3.03 10.73
N TYR A 257 -8.38 -3.91 11.73
CA TYR A 257 -9.37 -4.06 12.77
C TYR A 257 -9.25 -2.96 13.83
N ASP A 258 -10.36 -2.28 14.11
CA ASP A 258 -10.55 -1.51 15.34
C ASP A 258 -10.80 -2.52 16.45
N LYS A 259 -9.94 -2.54 17.47
CA LYS A 259 -10.07 -3.55 18.52
C LYS A 259 -11.00 -3.13 19.64
N GLU A 260 -11.17 -1.84 19.93
CA GLU A 260 -11.92 -1.43 21.13
C GLU A 260 -12.54 -0.04 20.98
N GLU A 261 -13.86 0.00 20.80
CA GLU A 261 -14.66 1.17 21.18
C GLU A 261 -14.77 1.18 22.70
N SER A 262 -13.85 1.85 23.40
CA SER A 262 -14.08 2.13 24.82
C SER A 262 -15.28 3.10 24.92
N LYS A 263 -16.45 2.55 25.21
CA LYS A 263 -17.60 3.33 25.67
C LYS A 263 -17.29 3.79 27.09
N MET A 264 -17.10 5.09 27.28
CA MET A 264 -17.11 5.72 28.60
C MET A 264 -18.49 6.35 28.88
N GLU A 265 -18.73 6.63 30.16
CA GLU A 265 -20.02 6.74 30.89
C GLU A 265 -21.14 7.63 30.29
N ASP A 266 -20.87 8.46 29.27
CA ASP A 266 -21.86 9.39 28.66
C ASP A 266 -22.16 9.07 27.17
N GLY A 267 -21.64 7.96 26.63
CA GLY A 267 -21.85 7.56 25.24
C GLY A 267 -20.97 8.28 24.21
N GLU A 268 -20.12 9.22 24.64
CA GLU A 268 -19.15 9.92 23.80
C GLU A 268 -17.85 9.10 23.63
N LYS A 269 -17.40 8.94 22.38
CA LYS A 269 -16.13 8.25 22.07
C LYS A 269 -14.96 9.22 22.24
N LYS A 270 -14.07 8.94 23.18
CA LYS A 270 -12.86 9.73 23.47
C LYS A 270 -11.56 9.06 23.02
N LEU A 271 -11.59 7.76 22.76
CA LEU A 271 -10.40 6.97 22.46
C LEU A 271 -10.67 6.01 21.31
N VAL A 272 -9.71 5.88 20.39
CA VAL A 272 -9.70 4.87 19.33
C VAL A 272 -8.36 4.15 19.35
N LYS A 273 -8.41 2.81 19.32
CA LYS A 273 -7.22 1.95 19.30
C LYS A 273 -7.16 1.13 18.01
N ILE A 274 -6.12 1.38 17.23
CA ILE A 274 -5.86 0.76 15.94
C ILE A 274 -4.76 -0.26 16.11
N VAL A 275 -5.00 -1.49 15.66
CA VAL A 275 -3.99 -2.57 15.72
C VAL A 275 -3.63 -3.01 14.31
N ILE A 276 -2.34 -2.90 13.98
CA ILE A 276 -1.76 -3.38 12.73
C ILE A 276 -0.87 -4.58 13.06
N PRO A 277 -1.23 -5.81 12.66
CA PRO A 277 -0.53 -7.02 13.08
C PRO A 277 0.97 -7.02 12.74
N ASN A 278 1.30 -6.68 11.49
CA ASN A 278 2.67 -6.63 10.99
C ASN A 278 2.78 -5.49 9.97
N MET A 279 3.93 -4.83 9.94
CA MET A 279 4.31 -3.86 8.92
C MET A 279 5.67 -4.22 8.32
N SER A 280 5.73 -4.27 7.00
CA SER A 280 6.97 -4.45 6.26
C SER A 280 7.84 -3.20 6.33
N ALA A 281 9.15 -3.32 6.12
CA ALA A 281 10.07 -2.19 6.15
C ALA A 281 9.61 -1.05 5.23
N CYS A 282 9.65 0.19 5.73
CA CYS A 282 9.16 1.40 5.05
C CYS A 282 7.66 1.39 4.67
N GLU A 283 6.87 0.38 5.07
CA GLU A 283 5.45 0.37 4.81
C GLU A 283 4.79 1.51 5.60
N THR A 284 3.86 2.23 4.96
CA THR A 284 3.10 3.30 5.59
C THR A 284 1.62 2.95 5.65
N LYS A 285 0.97 3.21 6.78
CA LYS A 285 -0.47 3.08 6.99
C LYS A 285 -1.06 4.38 7.52
N SER A 286 -2.09 4.86 6.83
CA SER A 286 -2.91 6.02 7.16
C SER A 286 -4.25 5.59 7.77
N VAL A 287 -4.71 6.34 8.76
CA VAL A 287 -6.06 6.23 9.34
C VAL A 287 -6.68 7.60 9.39
N VAL A 288 -7.94 7.73 8.97
CA VAL A 288 -8.67 9.01 9.01
C VAL A 288 -9.63 9.00 10.19
N VAL A 289 -9.37 9.88 11.15
CA VAL A 289 -10.19 10.10 12.33
C VAL A 289 -10.98 11.39 12.14
N HIS A 290 -12.30 11.30 12.24
CA HIS A 290 -13.21 12.44 12.20
C HIS A 290 -13.56 12.83 13.63
N LEU A 291 -13.38 14.11 13.94
CA LEU A 291 -13.60 14.68 15.25
C LEU A 291 -14.83 15.58 15.23
N THR A 292 -15.56 15.63 16.34
CA THR A 292 -16.52 16.69 16.62
C THR A 292 -15.86 17.64 17.60
N VAL A 293 -15.70 18.89 17.18
CA VAL A 293 -15.03 19.94 17.94
C VAL A 293 -16.09 20.92 18.40
N GLU A 294 -16.43 20.90 19.69
CA GLU A 294 -17.50 21.73 20.28
C GLU A 294 -17.14 23.22 20.24
N GLU A 295 -18.10 24.12 20.44
CA GLU A 295 -17.82 25.56 20.47
C GLU A 295 -16.93 25.93 21.68
N ALA A 296 -15.91 26.77 21.48
CA ALA A 296 -15.09 27.32 22.56
C ALA A 296 -15.40 28.81 22.76
N GLY A 297 -15.57 29.20 24.03
CA GLY A 297 -15.77 30.59 24.43
C GLY A 297 -14.56 31.47 24.06
N LYS A 298 -14.78 32.77 23.90
CA LYS A 298 -13.76 33.73 23.43
C LYS A 298 -12.51 33.80 24.31
N ASP A 299 -12.60 33.36 25.56
CA ASP A 299 -11.52 33.44 26.56
C ASP A 299 -10.91 32.06 26.90
N ASP A 300 -11.46 30.96 26.35
CA ASP A 300 -10.90 29.60 26.47
C ASP A 300 -9.82 29.40 25.39
N ILE A 301 -8.61 29.91 25.67
CA ILE A 301 -7.40 29.59 24.89
C ILE A 301 -6.77 28.27 25.42
N SER A 302 -7.16 27.83 26.62
CA SER A 302 -6.74 26.57 27.24
C SER A 302 -7.63 25.41 26.78
N ASP A 303 -7.50 25.03 25.51
CA ASP A 303 -7.00 23.71 25.11
C ASP A 303 -7.00 23.66 23.57
N SER A 304 -5.87 24.06 22.97
CA SER A 304 -5.68 24.01 21.51
C SER A 304 -5.35 22.62 21.00
N ARG A 305 -5.27 21.62 21.88
CA ARG A 305 -5.04 20.24 21.51
C ARG A 305 -6.36 19.59 21.09
N LEU A 306 -6.37 18.94 19.94
CA LEU A 306 -7.55 18.19 19.50
C LEU A 306 -7.41 16.73 19.90
N VAL A 307 -6.27 16.14 19.56
CA VAL A 307 -5.98 14.73 19.82
C VAL A 307 -4.54 14.54 20.23
N THR A 308 -4.32 13.50 21.01
CA THR A 308 -3.02 12.95 21.35
C THR A 308 -2.90 11.59 20.68
N VAL A 309 -1.85 11.39 19.89
CA VAL A 309 -1.57 10.13 19.21
C VAL A 309 -0.39 9.46 19.91
N ARG A 310 -0.57 8.19 20.29
CA ARG A 310 0.45 7.36 20.93
C ARG A 310 0.63 6.08 20.12
N GLY A 311 1.86 5.56 20.07
CA GLY A 311 2.19 4.34 19.35
C GLY A 311 3.06 3.38 20.16
N SER A 312 2.94 2.08 19.89
CA SER A 312 3.86 1.05 20.37
C SER A 312 3.98 -0.07 19.35
N TYR A 313 5.14 -0.74 19.29
CA TYR A 313 5.37 -1.85 18.36
C TYR A 313 6.44 -2.81 18.89
N GLN A 314 6.58 -3.96 18.24
CA GLN A 314 7.66 -4.91 18.49
C GLN A 314 8.60 -4.91 17.30
N THR A 315 9.90 -4.76 17.54
CA THR A 315 10.93 -4.82 16.49
C THR A 315 11.35 -6.26 16.22
N THR A 316 11.68 -6.56 14.97
CA THR A 316 12.24 -7.83 14.52
C THR A 316 13.76 -7.71 14.33
N THR A 317 14.55 -7.90 15.38
CA THR A 317 16.02 -7.95 15.24
C THR A 317 16.47 -9.26 14.60
N VAL A 318 17.19 -9.16 13.48
CA VAL A 318 17.85 -10.30 12.85
C VAL A 318 19.17 -10.58 13.56
N MET A 319 19.14 -11.31 14.69
CA MET A 319 20.38 -11.74 15.35
C MET A 319 20.99 -12.93 14.60
N GLU A 320 22.22 -12.74 14.10
CA GLU A 320 23.10 -13.83 13.66
C GLU A 320 23.20 -14.91 14.74
N SER A 321 23.07 -16.16 14.31
CA SER A 321 23.66 -17.39 14.87
C SER A 321 24.27 -17.31 16.27
N SER A 322 23.51 -16.96 17.31
CA SER A 322 23.86 -17.14 18.72
C SER A 322 22.59 -16.98 19.55
N THR A 323 22.38 -17.92 20.45
CA THR A 323 21.34 -17.99 21.47
C THR A 323 20.98 -16.65 22.11
N THR A 324 19.76 -16.14 21.91
CA THR A 324 18.80 -15.63 22.91
C THR A 324 17.58 -15.04 22.17
N THR A 325 16.36 -15.45 22.55
CA THR A 325 15.12 -14.75 22.16
C THR A 325 14.94 -13.59 23.14
N THR A 326 15.25 -12.37 22.75
CA THR A 326 14.79 -11.18 23.47
C THR A 326 13.41 -10.80 22.93
N GLN A 327 12.36 -11.08 23.70
CA GLN A 327 11.08 -10.39 23.53
C GLN A 327 11.26 -8.97 24.04
N GLU A 328 11.74 -8.07 23.18
CA GLU A 328 11.84 -6.66 23.51
C GLU A 328 10.54 -5.98 23.04
N LEU A 329 9.65 -5.71 23.99
CA LEU A 329 8.50 -4.84 23.77
C LEU A 329 9.09 -3.43 23.62
N VAL A 330 9.33 -2.99 22.39
CA VAL A 330 9.79 -1.63 22.11
C VAL A 330 8.60 -0.68 22.25
N THR A 331 8.28 -0.33 23.49
CA THR A 331 7.75 1.03 23.71
C THR A 331 8.79 1.98 23.17
N ILE A 332 8.40 2.87 22.28
CA ILE A 332 9.25 4.00 21.88
C ILE A 332 9.59 4.74 23.19
N ASP A 333 10.74 4.70 23.86
CA ASP A 333 12.05 4.00 23.74
C ASP A 333 12.38 3.09 24.95
N GLY A 334 13.42 2.25 24.81
CA GLY A 334 14.05 1.51 25.91
C GLY A 334 15.58 1.41 25.83
N VAL A 335 16.30 2.40 26.40
CA VAL A 335 17.60 2.20 27.09
C VAL A 335 17.57 3.02 28.39
N SER A 336 18.15 2.47 29.45
CA SER A 336 17.97 2.85 30.86
C SER A 336 17.92 4.35 31.20
N ALA A 337 16.96 4.69 32.07
CA ALA A 337 16.94 5.86 32.96
C ALA A 337 16.75 7.25 32.30
N GLU A 338 15.74 7.40 31.46
CA GLU A 338 14.70 8.45 31.50
C GLU A 338 13.77 8.20 30.29
N SER A 339 12.49 7.99 30.57
CA SER A 339 11.50 7.40 29.66
C SER A 339 10.98 8.43 28.67
N GLU A 340 11.41 8.41 27.40
CA GLU A 340 10.78 9.22 26.35
C GLU A 340 9.80 8.37 25.53
N ARG A 341 8.53 8.41 25.96
CA ARG A 341 7.38 8.03 25.12
C ARG A 341 7.30 8.98 23.92
N HIS A 342 7.30 8.44 22.70
CA HIS A 342 7.00 9.25 21.52
C HIS A 342 5.48 9.51 21.46
N GLU A 343 5.09 10.61 22.10
CA GLU A 343 3.73 11.13 22.13
C GLU A 343 3.60 12.25 21.11
N LEU A 344 2.82 12.02 20.05
CA LEU A 344 2.55 13.04 19.05
C LEU A 344 1.23 13.74 19.40
N ALA A 345 1.32 14.90 20.03
CA ALA A 345 0.16 15.75 20.28
C ALA A 345 -0.17 16.60 19.05
N VAL A 346 -1.41 16.53 18.59
CA VAL A 346 -1.91 17.35 17.49
C VAL A 346 -2.65 18.54 18.05
N SER A 347 -2.02 19.71 17.95
CA SER A 347 -2.63 20.98 18.35
C SER A 347 -3.15 21.75 17.14
N VAL A 348 -4.44 22.09 17.17
CA VAL A 348 -5.07 23.04 16.26
C VAL A 348 -5.47 24.27 17.05
N LEU A 349 -4.90 25.42 16.70
CA LEU A 349 -5.22 26.66 17.37
C LEU A 349 -6.63 27.12 17.02
N ARG A 350 -7.45 27.35 18.04
CA ARG A 350 -8.69 28.11 17.87
C ARG A 350 -8.35 29.60 17.81
N ARG A 351 -8.77 30.27 16.73
CA ARG A 351 -8.44 31.69 16.54
C ARG A 351 -9.69 32.54 16.38
N ARG A 352 -9.67 33.72 17.02
CA ARG A 352 -10.69 34.77 16.84
C ARG A 352 -10.73 35.28 15.39
N SER A 353 -9.60 35.22 14.69
CA SER A 353 -9.48 35.49 13.27
C SER A 353 -8.57 34.45 12.59
N CYS A 354 -9.08 33.83 11.54
CA CYS A 354 -8.32 32.89 10.70
C CYS A 354 -8.05 33.56 9.35
N SER A 355 -6.79 33.51 8.89
CA SER A 355 -6.50 33.87 7.51
C SER A 355 -7.02 32.80 6.55
N ARG A 356 -7.35 33.17 5.31
CA ARG A 356 -7.78 32.20 4.27
C ARG A 356 -6.76 31.06 4.09
N ARG A 357 -5.46 31.34 4.25
CA ARG A 357 -4.39 30.32 4.18
C ARG A 357 -4.45 29.28 5.30
N GLN A 358 -4.90 29.65 6.49
CA GLN A 358 -4.95 28.72 7.65
C GLN A 358 -6.18 27.81 7.62
N LEU A 359 -7.18 28.17 6.82
CA LEU A 359 -8.39 27.40 6.57
C LEU A 359 -8.25 26.46 5.35
N ILE A 360 -7.12 26.52 4.65
CA ILE A 360 -6.82 25.62 3.52
C ILE A 360 -6.65 24.20 4.01
N MET A 361 -7.27 23.25 3.29
CA MET A 361 -7.13 21.85 3.61
C MET A 361 -5.71 21.33 3.37
N CYS A 362 -5.18 20.55 4.32
CA CYS A 362 -3.90 19.86 4.20
C CYS A 362 -3.94 18.86 3.02
N ARG A 363 -2.85 18.80 2.23
CA ARG A 363 -2.77 17.96 1.03
C ARG A 363 -2.95 16.47 1.33
N GLN A 364 -2.33 15.99 2.41
CA GLN A 364 -2.42 14.60 2.86
C GLN A 364 -3.87 14.26 3.23
N VAL A 365 -4.54 15.16 3.96
CA VAL A 365 -5.95 14.98 4.35
C VAL A 365 -6.88 15.01 3.14
N ALA A 366 -6.68 15.95 2.22
CA ALA A 366 -7.45 16.03 0.99
C ALA A 366 -7.30 14.75 0.15
N ALA A 367 -6.09 14.23 0.00
CA ALA A 367 -5.83 13.00 -0.75
C ALA A 367 -6.60 11.80 -0.15
N GLU A 368 -6.46 11.57 1.16
CA GLU A 368 -7.15 10.46 1.84
C GLU A 368 -8.67 10.58 1.77
N LEU A 369 -9.22 11.78 1.95
CA LEU A 369 -10.67 12.01 1.82
C LEU A 369 -11.19 11.76 0.40
N ALA A 370 -10.44 12.18 -0.61
CA ALA A 370 -10.81 11.96 -2.00
C ALA A 370 -10.77 10.46 -2.35
N TRP A 371 -9.78 9.73 -1.86
CA TRP A 371 -9.71 8.27 -2.02
C TRP A 371 -10.87 7.57 -1.34
N MET A 372 -11.23 7.98 -0.13
CA MET A 372 -12.37 7.40 0.60
C MET A 372 -13.70 7.60 -0.12
N GLU A 373 -13.90 8.76 -0.74
CA GLU A 373 -15.14 9.01 -1.49
C GLU A 373 -15.16 8.20 -2.79
N LEU A 374 -14.03 8.11 -3.52
CA LEU A 374 -13.93 7.24 -4.69
C LEU A 374 -14.17 5.77 -4.31
N GLU A 375 -13.55 5.30 -3.24
CA GLU A 375 -13.69 3.91 -2.77
C GLU A 375 -15.14 3.57 -2.45
N LYS A 376 -15.86 4.49 -1.81
CA LYS A 376 -17.28 4.33 -1.49
C LYS A 376 -18.13 4.14 -2.74
N GLU A 377 -17.94 4.98 -3.75
CA GLU A 377 -18.71 4.90 -5.00
C GLU A 377 -18.36 3.63 -5.80
N VAL A 378 -17.07 3.29 -5.93
CA VAL A 378 -16.64 2.07 -6.63
C VAL A 378 -17.17 0.81 -5.92
N LYS A 379 -17.23 0.80 -4.58
CA LYS A 379 -17.85 -0.30 -3.82
C LYS A 379 -19.35 -0.45 -4.12
N LEU A 380 -20.09 0.67 -4.20
CA LEU A 380 -21.50 0.65 -4.54
C LEU A 380 -21.73 0.10 -5.96
N MET A 381 -20.93 0.54 -6.92
CA MET A 381 -21.00 0.05 -8.30
C MET A 381 -20.76 -1.46 -8.39
N VAL A 382 -19.70 -1.96 -7.75
CA VAL A 382 -19.37 -3.39 -7.75
C VAL A 382 -20.45 -4.22 -7.06
N ALA A 383 -21.08 -3.70 -6.00
CA ALA A 383 -22.12 -4.41 -5.26
C ALA A 383 -23.46 -4.51 -6.01
N GLN A 384 -23.78 -3.53 -6.84
CA GLN A 384 -25.04 -3.50 -7.59
C GLN A 384 -25.01 -4.34 -8.88
N ASP A 385 -23.84 -4.86 -9.27
CA ASP A 385 -23.60 -5.59 -10.51
C ASP A 385 -24.14 -4.88 -11.77
N ASN A 386 -24.25 -3.56 -11.69
CA ASN A 386 -24.93 -2.72 -12.67
C ASN A 386 -23.90 -1.86 -13.39
N TYR A 387 -23.12 -2.46 -14.30
CA TYR A 387 -22.09 -1.74 -15.08
C TYR A 387 -22.67 -1.08 -16.34
N HIS A 388 -23.83 -0.44 -16.19
CA HIS A 388 -24.50 0.27 -17.28
C HIS A 388 -23.73 1.55 -17.66
N PRO A 389 -23.80 2.07 -18.90
CA PRO A 389 -23.13 3.32 -19.30
C PRO A 389 -23.38 4.52 -18.36
N THR A 390 -24.48 4.53 -17.61
CA THR A 390 -24.77 5.54 -16.57
C THR A 390 -23.73 5.58 -15.45
N CYS A 391 -23.02 4.48 -15.17
CA CYS A 391 -21.94 4.45 -14.19
C CYS A 391 -20.72 5.27 -14.61
N LYS A 392 -20.51 5.40 -15.93
CA LYS A 392 -19.50 6.30 -16.49
C LYS A 392 -19.81 7.74 -16.10
N ASP A 393 -21.07 8.13 -16.23
CA ASP A 393 -21.54 9.46 -15.84
C ASP A 393 -21.47 9.68 -14.33
N GLU A 394 -21.71 8.64 -13.51
CA GLU A 394 -21.59 8.73 -12.05
C GLU A 394 -20.14 8.95 -11.60
N LEU A 395 -19.19 8.18 -12.13
CA LEU A 395 -17.76 8.37 -11.86
C LEU A 395 -17.26 9.73 -12.38
N GLN A 396 -17.71 10.16 -13.55
CA GLN A 396 -17.37 11.49 -14.07
C GLN A 396 -17.96 12.61 -13.22
N LYS A 397 -19.24 12.51 -12.82
CA LYS A 397 -19.87 13.46 -11.88
C LYS A 397 -19.13 13.52 -10.55
N LEU A 398 -18.60 12.39 -10.07
CA LEU A 398 -17.80 12.36 -8.85
C LEU A 398 -16.48 13.11 -9.03
N LEU A 399 -15.77 12.86 -10.13
CA LEU A 399 -14.55 13.58 -10.48
C LEU A 399 -14.82 15.09 -10.63
N ASP A 400 -15.91 15.45 -11.30
CA ASP A 400 -16.35 16.83 -11.46
C ASP A 400 -16.70 17.47 -10.11
N LYS A 401 -17.33 16.74 -9.18
CA LYS A 401 -17.59 17.22 -7.81
C LYS A 401 -16.31 17.42 -7.01
N MET A 402 -15.33 16.52 -7.13
CA MET A 402 -14.04 16.62 -6.45
C MET A 402 -13.17 17.76 -7.02
N THR A 403 -13.33 18.09 -8.30
CA THR A 403 -12.60 19.18 -8.98
C THR A 403 -13.35 20.53 -8.90
N ALA A 404 -14.67 20.52 -8.71
CA ALA A 404 -15.49 21.71 -8.55
C ALA A 404 -15.08 22.48 -7.29
N ALA A 405 -14.57 23.69 -7.51
CA ALA A 405 -13.77 24.43 -6.54
C ALA A 405 -14.50 24.94 -5.28
N ASP A 406 -15.80 24.70 -5.07
CA ASP A 406 -16.55 25.36 -3.98
C ASP A 406 -17.89 24.69 -3.61
N ALA A 407 -18.02 23.36 -3.73
CA ALA A 407 -19.25 22.69 -3.30
C ALA A 407 -19.31 22.49 -1.76
N GLY A 408 -19.77 23.51 -1.02
CA GLY A 408 -20.41 23.30 0.29
C GLY A 408 -19.52 23.23 1.53
N GLY A 409 -18.44 24.03 1.61
CA GLY A 409 -17.71 24.26 2.88
C GLY A 409 -16.48 23.41 3.13
N THR A 410 -16.16 22.45 2.25
CA THR A 410 -14.82 21.83 2.17
C THR A 410 -13.99 22.58 1.13
N ILE A 411 -13.09 23.44 1.59
CA ILE A 411 -12.17 24.17 0.71
C ILE A 411 -11.12 23.17 0.19
N TRP A 412 -11.41 22.54 -0.96
CA TRP A 412 -10.42 21.85 -1.77
C TRP A 412 -9.49 22.92 -2.35
N SER A 413 -8.28 23.03 -1.79
CA SER A 413 -7.30 24.03 -2.24
C SER A 413 -6.78 23.73 -3.65
N GLU A 414 -6.04 24.66 -4.25
CA GLU A 414 -5.31 24.42 -5.51
C GLU A 414 -4.47 23.14 -5.46
N PHE A 415 -3.91 22.79 -4.29
CA PHE A 415 -3.16 21.56 -4.06
C PHE A 415 -4.01 20.29 -4.05
N GLY A 416 -5.28 20.39 -3.61
CA GLY A 416 -6.25 19.29 -3.70
C GLY A 416 -6.62 18.99 -5.16
N LYS A 417 -6.77 20.05 -5.97
CA LYS A 417 -7.04 19.90 -7.41
C LYS A 417 -5.93 19.14 -8.13
N ASP A 418 -4.66 19.42 -7.84
CA ASP A 418 -3.53 18.69 -8.44
C ASP A 418 -3.57 17.17 -8.18
N VAL A 419 -3.94 16.77 -6.95
CA VAL A 419 -4.06 15.35 -6.60
C VAL A 419 -5.23 14.71 -7.34
N VAL A 420 -6.37 15.40 -7.40
CA VAL A 420 -7.57 14.92 -8.10
C VAL A 420 -7.34 14.85 -9.61
N GLU A 421 -6.77 15.89 -10.21
CA GLU A 421 -6.56 16.03 -11.66
C GLU A 421 -5.47 15.12 -12.22
N LYS A 422 -4.42 14.79 -11.45
CA LYS A 422 -3.32 13.93 -11.93
C LYS A 422 -3.49 12.47 -11.53
N LEU A 423 -3.82 12.23 -10.26
CA LEU A 423 -3.81 10.90 -9.68
C LEU A 423 -5.17 10.24 -9.84
N ILE A 424 -6.21 10.85 -9.26
CA ILE A 424 -7.55 10.25 -9.26
C ILE A 424 -8.11 10.11 -10.68
N SER A 425 -7.92 11.12 -11.53
CA SER A 425 -8.33 11.07 -12.94
C SER A 425 -7.79 9.83 -13.67
N THR A 426 -6.51 9.50 -13.49
CA THR A 426 -5.87 8.33 -14.10
C THR A 426 -6.56 7.04 -13.66
N HIS A 427 -6.89 6.92 -12.37
CA HIS A 427 -7.59 5.76 -11.83
C HIS A 427 -9.02 5.67 -12.36
N VAL A 428 -9.76 6.78 -12.35
CA VAL A 428 -11.13 6.87 -12.86
C VAL A 428 -11.19 6.47 -14.34
N VAL A 429 -10.26 6.97 -15.17
CA VAL A 429 -10.16 6.60 -16.59
C VAL A 429 -9.96 5.10 -16.78
N LYS A 430 -9.05 4.49 -16.02
CA LYS A 430 -8.83 3.03 -16.08
C LYS A 430 -10.05 2.22 -15.58
N MET A 431 -10.76 2.71 -14.55
CA MET A 431 -11.99 2.07 -14.07
C MET A 431 -13.11 2.12 -15.13
N MET A 432 -13.18 3.21 -15.89
CA MET A 432 -14.15 3.42 -16.96
C MET A 432 -13.78 2.69 -18.27
N GLU A 433 -12.62 2.03 -18.33
CA GLU A 433 -12.16 1.36 -19.53
C GLU A 433 -13.14 0.25 -19.95
N GLY A 434 -13.61 0.35 -21.21
CA GLY A 434 -14.55 -0.59 -21.79
C GLY A 434 -15.98 -0.52 -21.24
N ILE A 435 -16.35 0.42 -20.35
CA ILE A 435 -17.69 0.42 -19.71
C ILE A 435 -18.86 0.54 -20.70
N ASP A 436 -18.64 1.19 -21.85
CA ASP A 436 -19.64 1.30 -22.92
C ASP A 436 -19.88 -0.03 -23.67
N LYS A 437 -18.99 -1.03 -23.46
CA LYS A 437 -19.03 -2.36 -24.08
C LYS A 437 -18.82 -3.42 -22.99
N ALA A 438 -19.90 -4.07 -22.55
CA ALA A 438 -19.88 -5.03 -21.45
C ALA A 438 -18.71 -6.06 -21.53
N ASP A 439 -18.41 -6.58 -22.72
CA ASP A 439 -17.31 -7.52 -22.94
C ASP A 439 -15.91 -6.92 -22.70
N GLU A 440 -15.70 -5.65 -23.03
CA GLU A 440 -14.43 -4.96 -22.75
C GLU A 440 -14.34 -4.59 -21.26
N HIS A 441 -15.46 -4.16 -20.66
CA HIS A 441 -15.52 -3.86 -19.23
C HIS A 441 -15.20 -5.08 -18.37
N ALA A 442 -15.78 -6.24 -18.69
CA ALA A 442 -15.52 -7.50 -18.00
C ALA A 442 -14.04 -7.90 -18.05
N LYS A 443 -13.32 -7.48 -19.10
CA LYS A 443 -11.90 -7.84 -19.32
C LYS A 443 -10.92 -6.81 -18.78
N LEU A 444 -11.30 -5.53 -18.68
CA LEU A 444 -10.37 -4.45 -18.33
C LEU A 444 -10.86 -3.67 -17.12
N GLY A 445 -12.02 -3.01 -17.23
CA GLY A 445 -12.53 -2.13 -16.18
C GLY A 445 -12.88 -2.84 -14.88
N LEU A 446 -13.63 -3.95 -14.91
CA LEU A 446 -14.01 -4.68 -13.71
C LEU A 446 -12.80 -5.28 -12.96
N PRO A 447 -11.92 -6.07 -13.61
CA PRO A 447 -10.66 -6.53 -13.00
C PRO A 447 -9.85 -5.38 -12.38
N TYR A 448 -9.79 -4.23 -13.06
CA TYR A 448 -9.13 -3.03 -12.54
C TYR A 448 -9.78 -2.49 -11.28
N MET A 449 -11.10 -2.29 -11.27
CA MET A 449 -11.84 -1.83 -10.09
C MET A 449 -11.65 -2.77 -8.90
N LEU A 450 -11.73 -4.09 -9.12
CA LEU A 450 -11.56 -5.10 -8.07
C LEU A 450 -10.12 -5.12 -7.54
N SER A 451 -9.12 -5.06 -8.42
CA SER A 451 -7.70 -4.98 -8.04
C SER A 451 -7.42 -3.72 -7.24
N TRP A 452 -7.88 -2.56 -7.73
CA TRP A 452 -7.75 -1.28 -7.06
C TRP A 452 -8.39 -1.28 -5.66
N LEU A 453 -9.61 -1.82 -5.53
CA LEU A 453 -10.29 -1.90 -4.23
C LEU A 453 -9.50 -2.72 -3.20
N THR A 454 -8.90 -3.85 -3.60
CA THR A 454 -8.05 -4.62 -2.66
C THR A 454 -6.79 -3.85 -2.25
N CYS A 455 -6.20 -3.10 -3.18
CA CYS A 455 -5.00 -2.31 -2.92
C CYS A 455 -5.29 -1.11 -2.01
N CYS A 456 -6.41 -0.42 -2.24
CA CYS A 456 -6.90 0.65 -1.35
C CYS A 456 -7.23 0.13 0.04
N LYS A 457 -7.95 -1.00 0.13
CA LYS A 457 -8.27 -1.66 1.40
C LYS A 457 -7.02 -1.92 2.23
N TRP A 458 -5.97 -2.46 1.63
CA TRP A 458 -4.74 -2.79 2.35
C TRP A 458 -3.70 -1.69 2.38
N GLN A 459 -3.97 -0.54 1.76
CA GLN A 459 -3.01 0.54 1.57
C GLN A 459 -1.68 0.03 1.01
N ARG A 460 -1.77 -0.73 -0.09
CA ARG A 460 -0.64 -1.29 -0.82
C ARG A 460 -0.65 -0.82 -2.26
N GLN A 461 0.51 -0.83 -2.90
CA GLN A 461 0.59 -0.48 -4.31
C GLN A 461 -0.10 -1.53 -5.20
N THR A 462 -0.80 -1.06 -6.24
CA THR A 462 -1.39 -1.92 -7.27
C THR A 462 -0.30 -2.52 -8.15
N TRP A 463 -0.33 -3.83 -8.39
CA TRP A 463 0.74 -4.52 -9.13
C TRP A 463 0.66 -4.38 -10.66
N VAL A 464 -0.41 -3.77 -11.19
CA VAL A 464 -0.61 -3.53 -12.62
C VAL A 464 -0.47 -2.03 -12.91
N ASP A 465 0.65 -1.62 -13.52
CA ASP A 465 0.92 -0.39 -14.29
C ASP A 465 0.24 0.94 -13.86
N SER A 466 -0.03 1.15 -12.56
CA SER A 466 -0.87 2.27 -12.10
C SER A 466 -0.36 2.82 -10.78
N GLY A 467 0.01 4.10 -10.76
CA GLY A 467 0.40 4.83 -9.57
C GLY A 467 -0.70 5.01 -8.52
N CYS A 468 -1.09 3.97 -7.79
CA CYS A 468 -1.72 4.08 -6.46
C CYS A 468 -0.96 3.13 -5.54
N ILE A 469 -0.31 3.53 -4.46
CA ILE A 469 -0.36 4.72 -3.60
C ILE A 469 1.00 5.43 -3.71
N PRO A 470 1.07 6.75 -3.92
CA PRO A 470 2.32 7.43 -3.63
C PRO A 470 2.60 7.18 -2.15
N PRO A 471 3.80 6.73 -1.73
CA PRO A 471 4.20 6.86 -0.33
C PRO A 471 3.84 8.28 0.13
N PRO A 472 3.54 8.53 1.43
CA PRO A 472 3.29 9.89 1.92
C PRO A 472 4.33 10.78 1.28
N VAL A 473 3.86 11.68 0.39
CA VAL A 473 4.71 12.38 -0.57
C VAL A 473 5.92 12.88 0.19
N GLU A 474 7.13 12.45 -0.18
CA GLU A 474 8.34 12.95 0.44
C GLU A 474 8.25 14.46 0.44
N VAL A 475 8.06 15.02 1.64
CA VAL A 475 7.98 16.45 1.83
C VAL A 475 9.40 16.93 1.65
N GLU A 476 9.74 17.37 0.44
CA GLU A 476 10.76 18.40 0.31
C GLU A 476 10.23 19.59 1.10
N TYR A 477 10.69 19.69 2.34
CA TYR A 477 10.61 20.94 3.06
C TYR A 477 11.42 21.92 2.21
N ALA A 478 10.73 22.81 1.52
CA ALA A 478 11.32 24.07 1.09
C ALA A 478 11.69 24.84 2.37
N VAL A 479 12.78 24.43 3.01
CA VAL A 479 13.51 25.28 3.94
C VAL A 479 14.12 26.34 3.06
N GLY A 480 13.45 27.48 2.98
CA GLY A 480 13.94 28.62 2.25
C GLY A 480 15.26 29.06 2.86
N THR A 481 16.37 28.65 2.25
CA THR A 481 17.66 29.35 2.24
C THR A 481 18.58 28.74 1.19
N GLY A 482 18.88 29.51 0.14
CA GLY A 482 20.18 29.51 -0.56
C GLY A 482 20.56 28.29 -1.40
N LEU A 483 20.87 28.55 -2.68
CA LEU A 483 21.57 27.64 -3.59
C LEU A 483 22.73 26.91 -2.90
N ILE A 484 22.65 25.57 -2.82
CA ILE A 484 23.82 24.68 -2.93
C ILE A 484 23.38 23.42 -3.68
N ALA A 485 23.97 23.20 -4.86
CA ALA A 485 23.81 21.99 -5.63
C ALA A 485 24.61 20.84 -5.00
N THR A 486 24.00 19.66 -4.88
CA THR A 486 24.73 18.42 -4.58
C THR A 486 24.37 17.36 -5.62
N ALA A 487 25.34 17.03 -6.45
CA ALA A 487 25.32 15.91 -7.37
C ALA A 487 25.71 14.61 -6.63
N CYS A 488 24.97 13.54 -6.86
CA CYS A 488 25.40 12.14 -6.66
C CYS A 488 24.75 11.31 -7.78
N ALA A 489 25.46 11.09 -8.88
CA ALA A 489 26.25 9.88 -9.13
C ALA A 489 25.38 8.66 -9.50
N TRP A 490 24.90 8.63 -10.75
CA TRP A 490 24.54 7.37 -11.42
C TRP A 490 25.78 6.84 -12.15
N GLY A 491 26.31 5.72 -11.65
CA GLY A 491 27.31 4.91 -12.33
C GLY A 491 26.73 4.33 -13.61
N LYS A 492 27.42 4.60 -14.71
CA LYS A 492 27.11 4.14 -16.06
C LYS A 492 27.59 2.70 -16.23
N ASP A 493 26.70 1.84 -16.69
CA ASP A 493 27.03 0.81 -17.67
C ASP A 493 25.97 0.86 -18.77
N LEU A 494 26.29 1.53 -19.89
CA LEU A 494 25.63 1.29 -21.16
C LEU A 494 26.58 1.66 -22.31
N ILE A 495 27.13 0.63 -22.94
CA ILE A 495 27.92 0.70 -24.17
C ILE A 495 26.96 0.55 -25.36
N VAL A 496 27.02 1.56 -26.24
CA VAL A 496 26.76 1.57 -27.70
C VAL A 496 25.32 1.70 -28.21
N GLY A 497 25.02 2.91 -28.71
CA GLY A 497 24.65 3.08 -30.13
C GLY A 497 23.34 3.82 -30.43
N LYS A 498 23.39 5.14 -30.65
CA LYS A 498 22.75 5.88 -31.78
C LYS A 498 22.91 7.42 -31.65
N PRO A 499 22.93 8.20 -32.77
CA PRO A 499 23.58 9.52 -32.85
C PRO A 499 22.65 10.76 -32.69
N TRP A 500 21.49 10.65 -32.05
CA TRP A 500 20.52 11.76 -31.98
C TRP A 500 20.74 12.76 -30.81
N LEU A 501 21.70 12.49 -29.92
CA LEU A 501 21.94 13.30 -28.72
C LEU A 501 22.86 14.51 -28.92
N SER A 502 23.47 14.68 -30.10
CA SER A 502 24.44 15.78 -30.33
C SER A 502 23.77 17.15 -30.51
N CYS A 503 22.57 17.21 -31.09
CA CYS A 503 21.90 18.49 -31.40
C CYS A 503 21.26 19.15 -30.17
N VAL A 504 20.75 18.37 -29.21
CA VAL A 504 20.08 18.91 -28.00
C VAL A 504 21.11 19.45 -27.00
N ALA A 505 22.27 18.80 -26.89
CA ALA A 505 23.36 19.27 -26.04
C ALA A 505 23.95 20.62 -26.53
N LEU A 506 24.07 20.80 -27.84
CA LEU A 506 24.51 22.07 -28.44
C LEU A 506 23.49 23.19 -28.26
N LEU A 507 22.19 22.89 -28.31
CA LEU A 507 21.12 23.86 -28.06
C LEU A 507 21.07 24.30 -26.59
N LEU A 508 21.24 23.37 -25.65
CA LEU A 508 21.28 23.69 -24.22
C LEU A 508 22.52 24.49 -23.84
N ALA A 509 23.68 24.21 -24.46
CA ALA A 509 24.89 25.00 -24.28
C ALA A 509 24.76 26.44 -24.82
N ALA A 510 24.09 26.61 -25.96
CA ALA A 510 23.84 27.94 -26.54
C ALA A 510 22.87 28.78 -25.70
N VAL A 511 21.83 28.16 -25.13
CA VAL A 511 20.86 28.83 -24.24
C VAL A 511 21.52 29.23 -22.91
N ALA A 512 22.40 28.38 -22.37
CA ALA A 512 23.17 28.70 -21.16
C ALA A 512 24.14 29.88 -21.39
N LEU A 513 24.78 29.96 -22.55
CA LEU A 513 25.66 31.08 -22.92
C LEU A 513 24.88 32.39 -23.11
N LEU A 514 23.68 32.34 -23.72
CA LEU A 514 22.83 33.52 -23.88
C LEU A 514 22.30 34.05 -22.55
N LEU A 515 21.95 33.16 -21.61
CA LEU A 515 21.53 33.56 -20.26
C LEU A 515 22.69 34.15 -19.44
N TYR A 516 23.91 33.63 -19.62
CA TYR A 516 25.10 34.17 -18.94
C TYR A 516 25.43 35.60 -19.39
N PHE A 517 25.33 35.91 -20.69
CA PHE A 517 25.52 37.27 -21.19
C PHE A 517 24.38 38.24 -20.85
N ALA A 518 23.14 37.75 -20.70
CA ALA A 518 22.02 38.57 -20.27
C ALA A 518 22.13 39.02 -18.80
N VAL A 519 22.74 38.20 -17.94
CA VAL A 519 22.95 38.52 -16.51
C VAL A 519 24.20 39.39 -16.30
N ALA A 520 25.25 39.21 -17.11
CA ALA A 520 26.48 40.01 -17.03
C ALA A 520 26.30 41.46 -17.57
N GLY A 521 25.25 41.74 -18.32
CA GLY A 521 24.97 43.06 -18.91
C GLY A 521 24.24 44.06 -18.01
N GLN A 522 23.91 43.72 -16.75
CA GLN A 522 23.20 44.61 -15.82
C GLN A 522 24.06 45.15 -14.66
N GLN A 523 25.39 44.97 -14.69
CA GLN A 523 26.31 45.74 -13.87
C GLN A 523 27.43 46.31 -14.75
N GLY A 524 27.15 47.46 -15.34
CA GLY A 524 28.08 48.30 -16.09
C GLY A 524 27.56 49.73 -16.12
#